data_AF-A0A9D1HUQ7-F1
#
_entry.id   AF-A0A9D1HUQ7-F1
#
_cell.length_a   1.000
_cell.length_b   1.000
_cell.length_c   1.000
_cell.angle_alpha   90.00
_cell.angle_beta   90.00
_cell.angle_gamma   90.00
#
_symmetry.space_group_name_H-M   'P 1'
#
loop_
_entity.id
_entity.type
_entity.pdbx_description
1 polymer ?
#
loop_
_entity_poly.entity_id
_entity_poly.type
_entity_poly.pdbx_seq_one_letter_code
_entity_poly.pdbx_strand_id
1 'polypeptide(L)'
;MENNKFNENDQDDQVAKFLAKFDRIKTSEEIEKEKEEYKKEILSKGFLPINDELNETMNSSMEVVEKNPRTFIIEECVPACKELWEKNIYTFMVSNHLNEGVCWIEVILDNLSDENKRIFAQLEGEDIIKFSYHEGCVNFGVKCVGAQAQARLLELAQKFQMQDVPYGEAYITLPEYLISCGCYDEVENPNYVPMTEPWNMDLPMDQIADYLIKYDEWKDSDKSKKTHKVFNQTKMAKPLEEYFDGTGVVYDGDRVYLSDYHYKKHMNYVNSLEKTQGSKHKN
;
A
#
# COMPACT_ATOMS: atom_id res chain seq x y z
N MET A 1 58.97 -23.99 14.45
CA MET A 1 57.82 -23.24 13.88
C MET A 1 56.61 -24.12 14.16
N GLU A 2 56.03 -23.96 15.34
CA GLU A 2 54.89 -24.77 15.78
C GLU A 2 53.58 -24.12 15.34
N ASN A 3 52.72 -24.99 14.82
CA ASN A 3 51.45 -24.70 14.20
C ASN A 3 50.50 -23.98 15.17
N ASN A 4 49.96 -22.84 14.72
CA ASN A 4 48.71 -22.29 15.24
C ASN A 4 47.60 -23.31 14.97
N LYS A 5 47.31 -24.17 15.96
CA LYS A 5 46.06 -24.91 16.02
C LYS A 5 44.96 -23.91 16.37
N PHE A 6 44.30 -23.39 15.33
CA PHE A 6 42.97 -22.81 15.48
C PHE A 6 42.05 -23.90 16.04
N ASN A 7 41.48 -23.64 17.21
CA ASN A 7 40.68 -24.58 17.97
C ASN A 7 39.25 -24.58 17.42
N GLU A 8 38.96 -25.48 16.46
CA GLU A 8 37.63 -25.64 15.83
C GLU A 8 36.49 -25.79 16.86
N ASN A 9 36.79 -26.35 18.03
CA ASN A 9 35.82 -26.58 19.11
C ASN A 9 35.24 -25.29 19.76
N ASP A 10 35.94 -24.15 19.71
CA ASP A 10 35.42 -22.89 20.27
C ASP A 10 34.44 -22.18 19.32
N GLN A 11 34.54 -22.43 18.01
CA GLN A 11 33.62 -21.89 17.01
C GLN A 11 32.30 -22.65 17.02
N ASP A 12 32.34 -23.99 17.13
CA ASP A 12 31.14 -24.82 17.18
C ASP A 12 30.29 -24.58 18.43
N ASP A 13 30.91 -24.30 19.59
CA ASP A 13 30.17 -23.95 20.83
C ASP A 13 29.53 -22.54 20.76
N GLN A 14 30.17 -21.60 20.07
CA GLN A 14 29.58 -20.28 19.81
C GLN A 14 28.43 -20.35 18.80
N VAL A 15 28.57 -21.13 17.73
CA VAL A 15 27.51 -21.38 16.76
C VAL A 15 26.34 -22.11 17.42
N ALA A 16 26.60 -23.12 18.26
CA ALA A 16 25.56 -23.82 19.01
C ALA A 16 24.82 -22.89 20.00
N LYS A 17 25.54 -22.02 20.72
CA LYS A 17 24.91 -20.99 21.59
C LYS A 17 24.13 -19.94 20.82
N PHE A 18 24.60 -19.58 19.62
CA PHE A 18 23.91 -18.66 18.73
C PHE A 18 22.63 -19.29 18.19
N LEU A 19 22.68 -20.52 17.68
CA LEU A 19 21.51 -21.27 17.19
C LEU A 19 20.50 -21.54 18.32
N ALA A 20 20.96 -21.87 19.53
CA ALA A 20 20.10 -22.04 20.70
C ALA A 20 19.36 -20.76 21.13
N LYS A 21 19.87 -19.57 20.78
CA LYS A 21 19.13 -18.30 20.95
C LYS A 21 17.98 -18.15 19.95
N PHE A 22 18.11 -18.70 18.73
CA PHE A 22 17.06 -18.67 17.72
C PHE A 22 15.96 -19.70 17.99
N ASP A 23 16.30 -20.85 18.57
CA ASP A 23 15.34 -21.92 18.90
C ASP A 23 14.63 -21.74 20.26
N ARG A 24 15.01 -20.72 21.04
CA ARG A 24 14.41 -20.47 22.36
C ARG A 24 13.08 -19.73 22.24
N ILE A 25 12.00 -20.38 22.64
CA ILE A 25 10.70 -19.73 22.89
C ILE A 25 10.87 -18.75 24.05
N LYS A 26 10.65 -17.46 23.80
CA LYS A 26 10.68 -16.41 24.84
C LYS A 26 9.56 -16.64 25.86
N THR A 27 9.82 -16.38 27.12
CA THR A 27 8.76 -16.42 28.15
C THR A 27 7.83 -15.21 28.01
N SER A 28 6.61 -15.30 28.55
CA SER A 28 5.68 -14.16 28.58
C SER A 28 6.28 -12.94 29.31
N GLU A 29 7.06 -13.17 30.36
CA GLU A 29 7.76 -12.08 31.09
C GLU A 29 8.84 -11.42 30.23
N GLU A 30 9.59 -12.18 29.44
CA GLU A 30 10.59 -11.64 28.52
C GLU A 30 9.93 -10.80 27.42
N ILE A 31 8.80 -11.27 26.87
CA ILE A 31 8.02 -10.54 25.85
C ILE A 31 7.47 -9.22 26.43
N GLU A 32 6.86 -9.26 27.61
CA GLU A 32 6.34 -8.03 28.25
C GLU A 32 7.45 -7.05 28.60
N LYS A 33 8.61 -7.54 29.06
CA LYS A 33 9.78 -6.70 29.30
C LYS A 33 10.29 -6.03 28.02
N GLU A 34 10.37 -6.76 26.92
CA GLU A 34 10.77 -6.21 25.61
C GLU A 34 9.78 -5.15 25.12
N LYS A 35 8.46 -5.36 25.28
CA LYS A 35 7.46 -4.35 24.96
C LYS A 35 7.64 -3.07 25.78
N GLU A 36 7.87 -3.19 27.07
CA GLU A 36 8.08 -2.04 27.96
C GLU A 36 9.40 -1.31 27.67
N GLU A 37 10.47 -2.04 27.32
CA GLU A 37 11.74 -1.46 26.87
C GLU A 37 11.56 -0.72 25.55
N TYR A 38 10.84 -1.31 24.59
CA TYR A 38 10.53 -0.69 23.31
C TYR A 38 9.66 0.57 23.45
N LYS A 39 8.63 0.54 24.30
CA LYS A 39 7.83 1.74 24.65
C LYS A 39 8.68 2.86 25.24
N LYS A 40 9.70 2.54 26.05
CA LYS A 40 10.63 3.55 26.57
C LYS A 40 11.56 4.08 25.50
N GLU A 41 12.05 3.20 24.63
CA GLU A 41 12.94 3.56 23.52
C GLU A 41 12.27 4.56 22.56
N ILE A 42 11.08 4.24 22.06
CA ILE A 42 10.39 5.12 21.11
C ILE A 42 10.04 6.49 21.72
N LEU A 43 9.64 6.54 22.99
CA LEU A 43 9.42 7.80 23.72
C LEU A 43 10.73 8.60 23.86
N SER A 44 11.86 7.94 24.12
CA SER A 44 13.17 8.59 24.19
C SER A 44 13.64 9.13 22.83
N LYS A 45 13.19 8.52 21.73
CA LYS A 45 13.39 8.99 20.35
C LYS A 45 12.43 10.13 19.96
N GLY A 46 11.47 10.47 20.82
CA GLY A 46 10.52 11.57 20.62
C GLY A 46 9.22 11.20 19.91
N PHE A 47 8.96 9.91 19.67
CA PHE A 47 7.69 9.43 19.14
C PHE A 47 6.57 9.53 20.19
N LEU A 48 5.33 9.48 19.72
CA LEU A 48 4.14 9.37 20.55
C LEU A 48 4.02 7.96 21.16
N PRO A 49 3.26 7.79 22.27
CA PRO A 49 3.06 6.49 22.87
C PRO A 49 2.46 5.47 21.90
N ILE A 50 3.02 4.26 21.88
CA ILE A 50 2.50 3.13 21.11
C ILE A 50 1.10 2.75 21.62
N ASN A 51 0.19 2.46 20.69
CA ASN A 51 -1.04 1.74 21.01
C ASN A 51 -0.73 0.25 21.25
N ASP A 52 -1.19 -0.30 22.37
CA ASP A 52 -1.03 -1.71 22.71
C ASP A 52 -1.60 -2.68 21.66
N GLU A 53 -2.53 -2.22 20.82
CA GLU A 53 -3.13 -2.98 19.71
C GLU A 53 -2.35 -2.84 18.39
N LEU A 54 -1.25 -2.09 18.34
CA LEU A 54 -0.48 -1.90 17.10
C LEU A 54 0.10 -3.23 16.61
N ASN A 55 -0.25 -3.58 15.38
CA ASN A 55 0.15 -4.78 14.65
C ASN A 55 0.41 -4.42 13.18
N GLU A 56 1.67 -4.12 12.87
CA GLU A 56 2.10 -3.79 11.52
C GLU A 56 1.93 -5.00 10.59
N THR A 57 1.10 -4.87 9.56
CA THR A 57 0.87 -5.90 8.53
C THR A 57 0.86 -5.24 7.16
N MET A 58 1.32 -5.99 6.15
CA MET A 58 1.46 -5.50 4.78
C MET A 58 0.22 -5.68 3.92
N ASN A 59 -0.80 -6.43 4.37
CA ASN A 59 -1.87 -6.95 3.49
C ASN A 59 -3.30 -6.66 3.99
N SER A 60 -3.51 -5.56 4.72
CA SER A 60 -4.85 -5.16 5.17
C SER A 60 -5.54 -4.26 4.15
N SER A 61 -6.84 -4.47 3.91
CA SER A 61 -7.62 -3.60 3.02
C SER A 61 -7.83 -2.21 3.64
N MET A 62 -8.03 -1.21 2.78
CA MET A 62 -8.30 0.18 3.22
C MET A 62 -9.49 0.26 4.19
N GLU A 63 -10.56 -0.51 3.95
CA GLU A 63 -11.72 -0.55 4.85
C GLU A 63 -11.36 -1.02 6.27
N VAL A 64 -10.53 -2.06 6.38
CA VAL A 64 -10.11 -2.62 7.67
C VAL A 64 -9.20 -1.64 8.41
N VAL A 65 -8.29 -1.00 7.69
CA VAL A 65 -7.35 -0.01 8.24
C VAL A 65 -8.09 1.24 8.71
N GLU A 66 -8.99 1.81 7.91
CA GLU A 66 -9.74 3.01 8.27
C GLU A 66 -10.66 2.79 9.47
N LYS A 67 -11.22 1.59 9.63
CA LYS A 67 -12.02 1.22 10.80
C LYS A 67 -11.18 1.09 12.07
N ASN A 68 -9.91 0.70 11.96
CA ASN A 68 -9.03 0.41 13.11
C ASN A 68 -7.64 1.04 12.92
N PRO A 69 -7.53 2.37 12.74
CA PRO A 69 -6.30 3.00 12.29
C PRO A 69 -5.14 2.79 13.27
N ARG A 70 -5.42 2.85 14.57
CA ARG A 70 -4.38 2.70 15.60
C ARG A 70 -3.88 1.26 15.77
N THR A 71 -4.54 0.28 15.15
CA THR A 71 -4.04 -1.10 15.05
C THR A 71 -2.97 -1.22 13.98
N PHE A 72 -2.92 -0.34 12.98
CA PHE A 72 -2.04 -0.51 11.82
C PHE A 72 -1.05 0.63 11.61
N ILE A 73 -1.29 1.79 12.21
CA ILE A 73 -0.61 3.05 11.92
C ILE A 73 -0.06 3.63 13.21
N ILE A 74 1.18 4.12 13.18
CA ILE A 74 1.75 4.90 14.27
C ILE A 74 0.95 6.18 14.52
N GLU A 75 0.96 6.65 15.76
CA GLU A 75 0.03 7.67 16.22
C GLU A 75 0.23 9.03 15.52
N GLU A 76 1.46 9.34 15.09
CA GLU A 76 1.81 10.54 14.34
C GLU A 76 1.05 10.65 13.02
N CYS A 77 0.83 9.53 12.34
CA CYS A 77 0.24 9.52 11.00
C CYS A 77 -1.30 9.47 11.05
N VAL A 78 -1.90 9.00 12.15
CA VAL A 78 -3.35 8.73 12.24
C VAL A 78 -4.21 9.94 11.84
N PRO A 79 -3.99 11.16 12.34
CA PRO A 79 -4.85 12.29 11.98
C PRO A 79 -4.76 12.67 10.50
N ALA A 80 -3.55 12.68 9.94
CA ALA A 80 -3.32 12.99 8.54
C ALA A 80 -3.92 11.91 7.62
N CYS A 81 -3.80 10.62 7.97
CA CYS A 81 -4.43 9.55 7.23
C CYS A 81 -5.95 9.68 7.21
N LYS A 82 -6.59 9.97 8.36
CA LYS A 82 -8.04 10.22 8.42
C LYS A 82 -8.47 11.37 7.52
N GLU A 83 -7.72 12.47 7.55
CA GLU A 83 -7.95 13.65 6.71
C GLU A 83 -7.85 13.34 5.20
N LEU A 84 -6.97 12.43 4.79
CA LEU A 84 -6.86 11.95 3.41
C LEU A 84 -8.03 11.01 3.05
N TRP A 85 -8.36 10.09 3.94
CA TRP A 85 -9.42 9.11 3.70
C TRP A 85 -10.79 9.77 3.59
N GLU A 86 -11.06 10.82 4.36
CA GLU A 86 -12.28 11.64 4.22
C GLU A 86 -12.41 12.26 2.82
N LYS A 87 -11.28 12.41 2.10
CA LYS A 87 -11.19 12.90 0.72
C LYS A 87 -11.08 11.81 -0.34
N ASN A 88 -11.27 10.55 0.04
CA ASN A 88 -11.07 9.36 -0.78
C ASN A 88 -9.64 9.17 -1.31
N ILE A 89 -8.65 9.72 -0.61
CA ILE A 89 -7.24 9.47 -0.93
C ILE A 89 -6.77 8.30 -0.07
N TYR A 90 -6.62 7.13 -0.70
CA TYR A 90 -6.23 5.91 0.01
C TYR A 90 -4.72 5.91 0.25
N THR A 91 -4.33 5.41 1.41
CA THR A 91 -2.93 5.33 1.84
C THR A 91 -2.41 3.94 1.59
N PHE A 92 -1.26 3.81 0.93
CA PHE A 92 -0.62 2.52 0.67
C PHE A 92 0.18 2.04 1.89
N MET A 93 0.98 2.94 2.47
CA MET A 93 1.84 2.67 3.62
C MET A 93 2.07 3.96 4.41
N VAL A 94 2.52 3.83 5.66
CA VAL A 94 2.99 4.94 6.49
C VAL A 94 4.33 4.59 7.13
N SER A 95 5.05 5.60 7.60
CA SER A 95 6.24 5.41 8.42
C SER A 95 5.96 4.58 9.66
N ASN A 96 7.00 3.90 10.15
CA ASN A 96 7.00 3.23 11.45
C ASN A 96 8.11 3.77 12.37
N HIS A 97 8.23 3.20 13.57
CA HIS A 97 9.20 3.65 14.57
C HIS A 97 10.68 3.36 14.21
N LEU A 98 10.93 2.65 13.10
CA LEU A 98 12.29 2.45 12.56
C LEU A 98 12.75 3.65 11.72
N ASN A 99 11.83 4.53 11.32
CA ASN A 99 12.13 5.74 10.56
C ASN A 99 12.58 6.87 11.50
N GLU A 100 13.81 6.77 12.00
CA GLU A 100 14.33 7.72 12.99
C GLU A 100 14.29 9.17 12.48
N GLY A 101 13.62 10.04 13.24
CA GLY A 101 13.58 11.48 12.99
C GLY A 101 12.66 11.91 11.84
N VAL A 102 11.89 11.01 11.23
CA VAL A 102 10.98 11.35 10.13
C VAL A 102 9.64 10.61 10.23
N CYS A 103 8.55 11.28 9.82
CA CYS A 103 7.25 10.64 9.61
C CYS A 103 6.75 10.94 8.20
N TRP A 104 6.17 9.94 7.53
CA TRP A 104 5.71 10.07 6.15
C TRP A 104 4.50 9.17 5.87
N ILE A 105 3.79 9.50 4.79
CA ILE A 105 2.63 8.77 4.27
C ILE A 105 2.90 8.48 2.79
N GLU A 106 2.64 7.25 2.37
CA GLU A 106 2.69 6.80 0.98
C GLU A 106 1.29 6.69 0.39
N VAL A 107 1.15 7.17 -0.84
CA VAL A 107 -0.08 7.04 -1.64
C VAL A 107 0.27 6.50 -3.03
N ILE A 108 -0.67 5.78 -3.63
CA ILE A 108 -0.55 5.34 -5.02
C ILE A 108 -0.78 6.54 -5.93
N LEU A 109 0.23 6.92 -6.71
CA LEU A 109 0.21 8.12 -7.54
C LEU A 109 -0.94 8.07 -8.55
N ASP A 110 -1.16 6.92 -9.16
CA ASP A 110 -2.22 6.73 -10.16
C ASP A 110 -3.63 6.80 -9.57
N ASN A 111 -3.77 6.60 -8.27
CA ASN A 111 -5.04 6.76 -7.56
C ASN A 111 -5.37 8.23 -7.26
N LEU A 112 -4.43 9.15 -7.39
CA LEU A 112 -4.68 10.58 -7.20
C LEU A 112 -5.33 11.20 -8.43
N SER A 113 -6.29 12.10 -8.19
CA SER A 113 -6.80 13.00 -9.24
C SER A 113 -5.69 13.94 -9.75
N ASP A 114 -5.83 14.48 -10.97
CA ASP A 114 -4.87 15.44 -11.52
C ASP A 114 -4.69 16.68 -10.63
N GLU A 115 -5.73 17.09 -9.91
CA GLU A 115 -5.65 18.15 -8.91
C GLU A 115 -4.77 17.76 -7.73
N ASN A 116 -5.00 16.58 -7.16
CA ASN A 116 -4.21 16.08 -6.03
C ASN A 116 -2.77 15.75 -6.41
N LYS A 117 -2.51 15.30 -7.65
CA LYS A 117 -1.15 15.18 -8.21
C LYS A 117 -0.43 16.53 -8.24
N ARG A 118 -1.11 17.60 -8.63
CA ARG A 118 -0.54 18.97 -8.63
C ARG A 118 -0.29 19.48 -7.20
N ILE A 119 -1.22 19.24 -6.27
CA ILE A 119 -1.06 19.60 -4.86
C ILE A 119 0.16 18.89 -4.27
N PHE A 120 0.29 17.58 -4.49
CA PHE A 120 1.45 16.81 -4.09
C PHE A 120 2.76 17.40 -4.63
N ALA A 121 2.81 17.73 -5.93
CA ALA A 121 3.99 18.33 -6.55
C ALA A 121 4.38 19.66 -5.88
N GLN A 122 3.41 20.45 -5.43
CA GLN A 122 3.58 21.75 -4.79
C GLN A 122 3.86 21.68 -3.28
N LEU A 123 3.84 20.50 -2.66
CA LEU A 123 4.25 20.36 -1.26
C LEU A 123 5.76 20.68 -1.15
N GLU A 124 6.08 21.81 -0.52
CA GLU A 124 7.45 22.30 -0.37
C GLU A 124 7.64 22.96 1.00
N GLY A 125 8.87 22.87 1.52
CA GLY A 125 9.27 23.37 2.83
C GLY A 125 10.59 22.73 3.25
N GLU A 126 11.38 23.41 4.08
CA GLU A 126 12.68 22.90 4.55
C GLU A 126 12.53 21.59 5.35
N ASP A 127 11.41 21.48 6.07
CA ASP A 127 11.01 20.34 6.89
C ASP A 127 10.31 19.23 6.09
N ILE A 128 9.92 19.46 4.83
CA ILE A 128 9.17 18.50 4.03
C ILE A 128 10.10 17.51 3.34
N ILE A 129 9.70 16.24 3.32
CA ILE A 129 10.32 15.19 2.49
C ILE A 129 9.34 14.70 1.44
N LYS A 130 9.87 14.44 0.24
CA LYS A 130 9.20 13.73 -0.85
C LYS A 130 10.18 12.72 -1.43
N PHE A 131 9.73 11.49 -1.64
CA PHE A 131 10.50 10.43 -2.26
C PHE A 131 9.55 9.39 -2.86
N SER A 132 10.11 8.41 -3.56
CA SER A 132 9.39 7.26 -4.12
C SER A 132 10.34 6.08 -4.05
N TYR A 133 9.85 4.96 -3.54
CA TYR A 133 10.63 3.72 -3.45
C TYR A 133 9.84 2.48 -3.88
N HIS A 134 8.51 2.51 -3.81
CA HIS A 134 7.65 1.57 -4.53
C HIS A 134 7.24 2.17 -5.88
N GLU A 135 7.29 1.34 -6.92
CA GLU A 135 6.82 1.72 -8.25
C GLU A 135 5.34 2.15 -8.20
N GLY A 136 5.01 3.22 -8.92
CA GLY A 136 3.66 3.80 -8.93
C GLY A 136 3.24 4.50 -7.63
N CYS A 137 4.09 4.56 -6.60
CA CYS A 137 3.79 5.18 -5.33
C CYS A 137 4.66 6.41 -5.05
N VAL A 138 4.11 7.34 -4.27
CA VAL A 138 4.82 8.55 -3.83
C VAL A 138 4.62 8.79 -2.35
N ASN A 139 5.68 9.25 -1.70
CA ASN A 139 5.70 9.58 -0.28
C ASN A 139 5.76 11.09 -0.08
N PHE A 140 5.03 11.59 0.92
CA PHE A 140 5.28 12.90 1.50
C PHE A 140 5.34 12.81 3.02
N GLY A 141 6.14 13.69 3.63
CA GLY A 141 6.34 13.65 5.07
C GLY A 141 7.09 14.84 5.63
N VAL A 142 7.55 14.68 6.86
CA VAL A 142 8.21 15.72 7.64
C VAL A 142 9.47 15.19 8.34
N LYS A 143 10.49 16.04 8.48
CA LYS A 143 11.76 15.74 9.17
C LYS A 143 11.68 15.95 10.68
N CYS A 144 10.64 15.40 11.29
CA CYS A 144 10.47 15.35 12.73
C CYS A 144 9.54 14.20 13.11
N VAL A 145 9.40 13.96 14.43
CA VAL A 145 8.53 12.94 15.02
C VAL A 145 7.65 13.55 16.11
N GLY A 146 6.76 12.76 16.71
CA GLY A 146 5.94 13.18 17.84
C GLY A 146 4.79 14.13 17.45
N ALA A 147 4.30 14.90 18.44
CA ALA A 147 3.17 15.80 18.24
C ALA A 147 3.40 16.88 17.17
N GLN A 148 4.65 17.31 16.97
CA GLN A 148 5.01 18.26 15.91
C GLN A 148 4.81 17.62 14.53
N ALA A 149 5.27 16.38 14.35
CA ALA A 149 5.07 15.66 13.10
C ALA A 149 3.59 15.42 12.83
N GLN A 150 2.83 15.00 13.85
CA GLN A 150 1.39 14.79 13.74
C GLN A 150 0.65 16.04 13.24
N ALA A 151 0.90 17.20 13.85
CA ALA A 151 0.28 18.45 13.45
C ALA A 151 0.68 18.88 12.04
N ARG A 152 1.96 18.74 11.70
CA ARG A 152 2.48 19.15 10.39
C ARG A 152 1.99 18.25 9.26
N LEU A 153 1.96 16.94 9.46
CA LEU A 153 1.39 15.99 8.49
C LEU A 153 -0.08 16.29 8.23
N LEU A 154 -0.85 16.60 9.28
CA LEU A 154 -2.25 16.98 9.15
C LEU A 154 -2.40 18.24 8.29
N GLU A 155 -1.58 19.27 8.51
CA GLU A 155 -1.57 20.49 7.69
C GLU A 155 -1.30 20.19 6.21
N LEU A 156 -0.38 19.27 5.90
CA LEU A 156 -0.11 18.85 4.53
C LEU A 156 -1.31 18.11 3.92
N ALA A 157 -1.91 17.17 4.67
CA ALA A 157 -3.08 16.39 4.24
C ALA A 157 -4.34 17.25 4.00
N GLN A 158 -4.50 18.34 4.75
CA GLN A 158 -5.61 19.29 4.59
C GLN A 158 -5.58 20.05 3.24
N LYS A 159 -4.43 20.15 2.58
CA LYS A 159 -4.31 20.83 1.27
C LYS A 159 -4.97 20.06 0.14
N PHE A 160 -5.01 18.73 0.26
CA PHE A 160 -5.62 17.86 -0.74
C PHE A 160 -7.12 18.11 -0.86
N GLN A 161 -7.68 17.80 -2.02
CA GLN A 161 -9.10 17.99 -2.33
C GLN A 161 -9.85 16.66 -2.35
N MET A 162 -11.15 16.75 -2.09
CA MET A 162 -12.07 15.62 -2.26
C MET A 162 -11.96 15.10 -3.70
N GLN A 163 -11.82 13.79 -3.86
CA GLN A 163 -11.86 13.13 -5.16
C GLN A 163 -12.80 11.92 -5.14
N ASP A 164 -13.00 11.33 -6.31
CA ASP A 164 -13.66 10.03 -6.40
C ASP A 164 -12.77 8.93 -5.82
N VAL A 165 -13.39 7.80 -5.49
CA VAL A 165 -12.67 6.59 -5.05
C VAL A 165 -11.84 6.00 -6.20
N PRO A 166 -10.71 5.34 -5.92
CA PRO A 166 -9.80 4.85 -6.96
C PRO A 166 -10.34 3.64 -7.74
N TYR A 167 -10.16 3.65 -9.06
CA TYR A 167 -10.40 2.49 -9.93
C TYR A 167 -9.38 1.38 -9.64
N GLY A 168 -9.78 0.12 -9.78
CA GLY A 168 -8.95 -1.06 -9.52
C GLY A 168 -8.81 -1.43 -8.03
N GLU A 169 -9.01 -0.47 -7.13
CA GLU A 169 -8.99 -0.69 -5.68
C GLU A 169 -10.37 -0.59 -5.04
N ALA A 170 -11.18 0.42 -5.39
CA ALA A 170 -12.51 0.63 -4.82
C ALA A 170 -13.64 0.14 -5.74
N TYR A 171 -13.43 0.23 -7.05
CA TYR A 171 -14.37 -0.23 -8.06
C TYR A 171 -13.67 -0.71 -9.31
N ILE A 172 -14.37 -1.54 -10.08
CA ILE A 172 -14.00 -1.95 -11.44
C ILE A 172 -15.18 -1.73 -12.36
N THR A 173 -14.99 -1.89 -13.66
CA THR A 173 -16.09 -1.83 -14.62
C THR A 173 -16.91 -3.12 -14.60
N LEU A 174 -18.16 -3.03 -15.06
CA LEU A 174 -19.01 -4.22 -15.21
C LEU A 174 -18.37 -5.34 -16.05
N PRO A 175 -17.79 -5.07 -17.24
CA PRO A 175 -17.11 -6.11 -18.02
C PRO A 175 -15.98 -6.80 -17.25
N GLU A 176 -15.16 -6.07 -16.51
CA GLU A 176 -14.06 -6.64 -15.70
C GLU A 176 -14.58 -7.55 -14.59
N TYR A 177 -15.65 -7.13 -13.90
CA TYR A 177 -16.29 -7.95 -12.89
C TYR A 177 -16.83 -9.25 -13.51
N LEU A 178 -17.56 -9.16 -14.63
CA LEU A 178 -18.12 -10.34 -15.30
C LEU A 178 -17.03 -11.27 -15.87
N ILE A 179 -15.88 -10.73 -16.31
CA ILE A 179 -14.69 -11.51 -16.65
C ILE A 179 -14.20 -12.28 -15.40
N SER A 180 -14.14 -11.65 -14.23
CA SER A 180 -13.75 -12.31 -12.98
C SER A 180 -14.74 -13.42 -12.57
N CYS A 181 -16.02 -13.28 -12.93
CA CYS A 181 -17.05 -14.31 -12.78
C CYS A 181 -17.01 -15.41 -13.86
N GLY A 182 -16.05 -15.37 -14.80
CA GLY A 182 -15.90 -16.39 -15.84
C GLY A 182 -16.59 -16.11 -17.18
N CYS A 183 -17.18 -14.92 -17.37
CA CYS A 183 -17.89 -14.55 -18.60
C CYS A 183 -16.93 -13.95 -19.64
N TYR A 184 -15.92 -14.71 -20.07
CA TYR A 184 -14.89 -14.20 -20.99
C TYR A 184 -14.45 -15.21 -22.04
N ASP A 185 -13.99 -14.69 -23.18
CA ASP A 185 -13.14 -15.43 -24.12
C ASP A 185 -11.68 -15.07 -23.91
N GLU A 186 -10.80 -16.05 -24.14
CA GLU A 186 -9.38 -15.77 -24.31
C GLU A 186 -9.11 -15.48 -25.78
N VAL A 187 -8.56 -14.30 -26.06
CA VAL A 187 -8.11 -13.90 -27.39
C VAL A 187 -6.61 -13.75 -27.38
N GLU A 188 -5.97 -14.05 -28.51
CA GLU A 188 -4.52 -13.85 -28.63
C GLU A 188 -4.17 -12.37 -28.46
N ASN A 189 -3.11 -12.09 -27.70
CA ASN A 189 -2.60 -10.74 -27.57
C ASN A 189 -1.68 -10.41 -28.76
N PRO A 190 -2.04 -9.46 -29.63
CA PRO A 190 -1.19 -9.08 -30.77
C PRO A 190 0.14 -8.44 -30.35
N ASN A 191 0.24 -7.96 -29.10
CA ASN A 191 1.46 -7.35 -28.56
C ASN A 191 2.37 -8.34 -27.84
N TYR A 192 2.00 -9.63 -27.75
CA TYR A 192 2.82 -10.61 -27.05
C TYR A 192 4.20 -10.74 -27.70
N VAL A 193 5.24 -10.55 -26.89
CA VAL A 193 6.62 -10.78 -27.30
C VAL A 193 7.22 -11.81 -26.33
N PRO A 194 7.66 -12.98 -26.80
CA PRO A 194 8.28 -13.95 -25.92
C PRO A 194 9.62 -13.43 -25.38
N MET A 195 9.86 -13.61 -24.08
CA MET A 195 11.13 -13.35 -23.43
C MET A 195 11.57 -14.58 -22.63
N THR A 196 12.88 -14.86 -22.61
CA THR A 196 13.43 -16.00 -21.90
C THR A 196 13.59 -15.67 -20.41
N GLU A 197 13.25 -16.59 -19.53
CA GLU A 197 13.42 -16.37 -18.09
C GLU A 197 14.92 -16.27 -17.73
N PRO A 198 15.33 -15.35 -16.83
CA PRO A 198 16.74 -15.11 -16.52
C PRO A 198 17.52 -16.36 -16.07
N TRP A 199 16.88 -17.25 -15.30
CA TRP A 199 17.48 -18.49 -14.80
C TRP A 199 17.64 -19.58 -15.87
N ASN A 200 17.02 -19.41 -17.04
CA ASN A 200 17.21 -20.30 -18.19
C ASN A 200 18.31 -19.78 -19.12
N MET A 201 18.98 -18.68 -18.77
CA MET A 201 20.04 -18.07 -19.56
C MET A 201 21.39 -18.20 -18.86
N ASP A 202 22.41 -18.58 -19.61
CA ASP A 202 23.80 -18.62 -19.15
C ASP A 202 24.43 -17.23 -19.40
N LEU A 203 23.96 -16.23 -18.65
CA LEU A 203 24.41 -14.84 -18.79
C LEU A 203 25.66 -14.56 -17.94
N PRO A 204 26.63 -13.77 -18.46
CA PRO A 204 27.71 -13.21 -17.67
C PRO A 204 27.20 -12.36 -16.49
N MET A 205 27.90 -12.39 -15.34
CA MET A 205 27.49 -11.67 -14.12
C MET A 205 27.28 -10.16 -14.31
N ASP A 206 28.04 -9.54 -15.22
CA ASP A 206 27.94 -8.12 -15.56
C ASP A 206 26.71 -7.79 -16.43
N GLN A 207 26.01 -8.79 -16.97
CA GLN A 207 24.80 -8.63 -17.79
C GLN A 207 23.52 -9.10 -17.07
N ILE A 208 23.65 -9.89 -16.01
CA ILE A 208 22.51 -10.43 -15.25
C ILE A 208 21.65 -9.30 -14.67
N ALA A 209 22.26 -8.28 -14.07
CA ALA A 209 21.52 -7.19 -13.44
C ALA A 209 20.64 -6.43 -14.45
N ASP A 210 21.22 -6.03 -15.60
CA ASP A 210 20.49 -5.33 -16.66
C ASP A 210 19.41 -6.21 -17.30
N TYR A 211 19.65 -7.51 -17.43
CA TYR A 211 18.65 -8.43 -17.96
C TYR A 211 17.48 -8.63 -17.00
N LEU A 212 17.74 -8.73 -15.69
CA LEU A 212 16.70 -8.82 -14.67
C LEU A 212 15.77 -7.62 -14.72
N ILE A 213 16.31 -6.40 -14.78
CA ILE A 213 15.52 -5.16 -14.91
C ILE A 213 14.62 -5.23 -16.14
N LYS A 214 15.16 -5.58 -17.31
CA LYS A 214 14.37 -5.68 -18.55
C LYS A 214 13.33 -6.80 -18.48
N TYR A 215 13.64 -7.90 -17.82
CA TYR A 215 12.73 -9.02 -17.67
C TYR A 215 11.56 -8.66 -16.76
N ASP A 216 11.82 -7.95 -15.67
CA ASP A 216 10.78 -7.45 -14.77
C ASP A 216 9.89 -6.43 -15.51
N GLU A 217 10.48 -5.45 -16.21
CA GLU A 217 9.75 -4.52 -17.08
C GLU A 217 8.88 -5.24 -18.13
N TRP A 218 9.43 -6.28 -18.76
CA TRP A 218 8.68 -7.09 -19.73
C TRP A 218 7.51 -7.82 -19.05
N LYS A 219 7.78 -8.48 -17.92
CA LYS A 219 6.83 -9.30 -17.16
C LYS A 219 5.63 -8.47 -16.72
N ASP A 220 5.84 -7.24 -16.31
CA ASP A 220 4.79 -6.33 -15.86
C ASP A 220 4.05 -5.63 -17.01
N SER A 221 4.60 -5.67 -18.22
CA SER A 221 4.00 -5.09 -19.41
C SER A 221 2.92 -5.97 -20.06
N ASP A 222 2.14 -5.36 -20.96
CA ASP A 222 1.21 -6.08 -21.84
C ASP A 222 1.90 -7.16 -22.69
N LYS A 223 3.20 -6.99 -23.00
CA LYS A 223 3.95 -7.87 -23.90
C LYS A 223 4.21 -9.26 -23.33
N SER A 224 4.11 -9.44 -22.01
CA SER A 224 4.27 -10.76 -21.38
C SER A 224 3.01 -11.63 -21.49
N LYS A 225 1.86 -11.01 -21.72
CA LYS A 225 0.56 -11.69 -21.72
C LYS A 225 0.31 -12.32 -23.08
N LYS A 226 0.28 -13.66 -23.14
CA LYS A 226 -0.01 -14.41 -24.38
C LYS A 226 -1.43 -14.17 -24.89
N THR A 227 -2.38 -14.07 -23.97
CA THR A 227 -3.79 -13.90 -24.26
C THR A 227 -4.39 -12.80 -23.38
N HIS A 228 -5.46 -12.20 -23.87
CA HIS A 228 -6.31 -11.28 -23.11
C HIS A 228 -7.66 -11.91 -22.86
N LYS A 229 -8.24 -11.60 -21.70
CA LYS A 229 -9.63 -11.94 -21.40
C LYS A 229 -10.52 -10.81 -21.89
N VAL A 230 -11.47 -11.14 -22.76
CA VAL A 230 -12.45 -10.20 -23.29
C VAL A 230 -13.83 -10.65 -22.83
N PHE A 231 -14.62 -9.72 -22.31
CA PHE A 231 -15.97 -10.01 -21.86
C PHE A 231 -16.82 -10.59 -23.00
N ASN A 232 -17.50 -11.71 -22.72
CA ASN A 232 -18.41 -12.34 -23.64
C ASN A 232 -19.78 -12.58 -22.98
N GLN A 233 -20.77 -11.80 -23.42
CA GLN A 233 -22.14 -11.87 -22.93
C GLN A 233 -22.80 -13.24 -23.14
N THR A 234 -22.42 -13.99 -24.18
CA THR A 234 -22.99 -15.34 -24.44
C THR A 234 -22.57 -16.38 -23.39
N LYS A 235 -21.53 -16.09 -22.61
CA LYS A 235 -21.09 -16.93 -21.48
C LYS A 235 -21.80 -16.61 -20.17
N MET A 236 -22.71 -15.64 -20.17
CA MET A 236 -23.56 -15.39 -19.01
C MET A 236 -24.59 -16.52 -18.88
N ALA A 237 -24.49 -17.29 -17.79
CA ALA A 237 -25.35 -18.44 -17.53
C ALA A 237 -26.62 -18.09 -16.73
N LYS A 238 -26.67 -16.88 -16.16
CA LYS A 238 -27.74 -16.39 -15.29
C LYS A 238 -28.03 -14.91 -15.58
N PRO A 239 -29.19 -14.37 -15.14
CA PRO A 239 -29.48 -12.94 -15.16
C PRO A 239 -28.36 -12.11 -14.51
N LEU A 240 -28.22 -10.86 -14.96
CA LEU A 240 -27.15 -9.96 -14.51
C LEU A 240 -27.16 -9.76 -12.98
N GLU A 241 -28.35 -9.57 -12.42
CA GLU A 241 -28.56 -9.31 -11.00
C GLU A 241 -28.00 -10.44 -10.11
N GLU A 242 -28.17 -11.69 -10.56
CA GLU A 242 -27.70 -12.87 -9.82
C GLU A 242 -26.17 -12.98 -9.77
N TYR A 243 -25.42 -12.20 -10.56
CA TYR A 243 -23.95 -12.13 -10.45
C TYR A 243 -23.47 -11.32 -9.24
N PHE A 244 -24.34 -10.54 -8.61
CA PHE A 244 -24.00 -9.69 -7.46
C PHE A 244 -24.50 -10.27 -6.13
N ASP A 245 -25.47 -11.18 -6.16
CA ASP A 245 -26.09 -11.76 -4.96
C ASP A 245 -25.06 -12.41 -4.02
N GLY A 246 -25.06 -11.96 -2.76
CA GLY A 246 -24.21 -12.50 -1.69
C GLY A 246 -22.72 -12.19 -1.79
N THR A 247 -22.30 -11.37 -2.77
CA THR A 247 -20.88 -11.03 -3.00
C THR A 247 -20.41 -9.84 -2.16
N GLY A 248 -21.34 -8.97 -1.73
CA GLY A 248 -21.04 -7.74 -1.00
C GLY A 248 -20.65 -6.54 -1.89
N VAL A 249 -20.58 -6.73 -3.21
CA VAL A 249 -20.34 -5.65 -4.17
C VAL A 249 -21.61 -4.84 -4.41
N VAL A 250 -21.46 -3.60 -4.89
CA VAL A 250 -22.57 -2.74 -5.29
C VAL A 250 -22.43 -2.40 -6.77
N TYR A 251 -23.44 -2.74 -7.56
CA TYR A 251 -23.51 -2.39 -8.97
C TYR A 251 -24.32 -1.10 -9.15
N ASP A 252 -23.71 -0.10 -9.81
CA ASP A 252 -24.35 1.17 -10.13
C ASP A 252 -23.88 1.66 -11.51
N GLY A 253 -24.78 1.60 -12.50
CA GLY A 253 -24.49 2.01 -13.87
C GLY A 253 -23.44 1.14 -14.55
N ASP A 254 -22.27 1.71 -14.82
CA ASP A 254 -21.13 1.03 -15.47
C ASP A 254 -20.07 0.53 -14.47
N ARG A 255 -20.26 0.82 -13.17
CA ARG A 255 -19.30 0.53 -12.10
C ARG A 255 -19.79 -0.57 -11.18
N VAL A 256 -18.85 -1.40 -10.75
CA VAL A 256 -19.03 -2.40 -9.69
C VAL A 256 -18.10 -2.03 -8.54
N TYR A 257 -18.66 -1.48 -7.47
CA TYR A 257 -17.93 -1.14 -6.25
C TYR A 257 -17.69 -2.40 -5.44
N LEU A 258 -16.43 -2.63 -5.03
CA LEU A 258 -16.02 -3.89 -4.41
C LEU A 258 -16.55 -4.08 -2.99
N SER A 259 -17.11 -3.04 -2.39
CA SER A 259 -17.87 -3.11 -1.14
C SER A 259 -18.81 -1.92 -0.98
N ASP A 260 -19.79 -2.04 -0.08
CA ASP A 260 -20.65 -0.94 0.37
C ASP A 260 -19.85 0.23 0.97
N TYR A 261 -18.69 -0.05 1.60
CA TYR A 261 -17.78 0.99 2.09
C TYR A 261 -17.27 1.88 0.93
N HIS A 262 -16.81 1.29 -0.16
CA HIS A 262 -16.35 2.02 -1.34
C HIS A 262 -17.49 2.82 -2.00
N TYR A 263 -18.66 2.20 -2.13
CA TYR A 263 -19.83 2.86 -2.70
C TYR A 263 -20.28 4.08 -1.88
N LYS A 264 -20.32 3.98 -0.55
CA LYS A 264 -20.63 5.13 0.32
C LYS A 264 -19.64 6.28 0.16
N LYS A 265 -18.35 5.96 0.01
CA LYS A 265 -17.30 6.96 -0.21
C LYS A 265 -17.43 7.65 -1.58
N HIS A 266 -17.80 6.91 -2.62
CA HIS A 266 -18.18 7.49 -3.91
C HIS A 266 -19.39 8.43 -3.77
N MET A 267 -20.44 8.00 -3.08
CA MET A 267 -21.64 8.84 -2.89
C MET A 267 -21.32 10.13 -2.11
N ASN A 268 -20.41 10.09 -1.13
CA ASN A 268 -19.94 11.30 -0.45
C ASN A 268 -19.27 12.29 -1.42
N TYR A 269 -18.47 11.78 -2.37
CA TYR A 269 -17.88 12.60 -3.42
C TYR A 269 -18.93 13.20 -4.34
N VAL A 270 -19.88 12.40 -4.85
CA VAL A 270 -20.98 12.90 -5.71
C VAL A 270 -21.77 14.01 -4.99
N ASN A 271 -22.14 13.79 -3.73
CA ASN A 271 -22.83 14.78 -2.91
C ASN A 271 -22.00 16.07 -2.70
N SER A 272 -20.68 15.98 -2.65
CA SER A 272 -19.79 17.16 -2.52
C SER A 272 -19.80 18.04 -3.78
N LEU A 273 -19.95 17.42 -4.96
CA LEU A 273 -20.04 18.12 -6.24
C LEU A 273 -21.35 18.92 -6.33
N GLU A 274 -22.47 18.33 -5.92
CA GLU A 274 -23.79 18.98 -5.95
C GLU A 274 -23.85 20.22 -5.05
N LYS A 275 -23.28 20.15 -3.84
CA LYS A 275 -23.18 21.29 -2.91
C LYS A 275 -22.36 22.45 -3.49
N THR A 276 -21.30 22.12 -4.22
CA THR A 276 -20.42 23.09 -4.86
C THR A 276 -21.12 23.79 -6.04
N GLN A 277 -21.93 23.06 -6.80
CA GLN A 277 -22.73 23.63 -7.90
C GLN A 277 -23.92 24.48 -7.40
N GLY A 278 -24.61 24.04 -6.34
CA GLY A 278 -25.71 24.79 -5.72
C GLY A 278 -25.29 26.13 -5.10
N SER A 279 -24.00 26.28 -4.75
CA SER A 279 -23.43 27.52 -4.21
C SER A 279 -23.01 28.51 -5.32
N LYS A 280 -22.67 28.02 -6.53
CA LYS A 280 -22.33 28.87 -7.68
C LYS A 280 -23.55 29.54 -8.33
N HIS A 281 -24.76 28.99 -8.14
CA HIS A 281 -26.01 29.56 -8.68
C HIS A 281 -26.70 30.55 -7.73
N LYS A 282 -26.10 30.85 -6.57
CA LYS A 282 -26.66 31.77 -5.56
C LYS A 282 -25.86 33.07 -5.37
N ASN A 283 -24.83 33.30 -6.18
CA ASN A 283 -24.04 34.54 -6.20
C ASN A 283 -24.26 35.31 -7.51
#